data_AF-A0A2S9FT76-F1
#
_entry.id   AF-A0A2S9FT76-F1
#
_cell.length_a   1.000
_cell.length_b   1.000
_cell.length_c   1.000
_cell.angle_alpha   90.00
_cell.angle_beta   90.00
_cell.angle_gamma   90.00
#
_symmetry.space_group_name_H-M   'P 1'
#
loop_
_entity.id
_entity.type
_entity.pdbx_description
1 polymer ?
#
loop_
_entity_poly.entity_id
_entity_poly.type
_entity_poly.pdbx_seq_one_letter_code
_entity_poly.pdbx_strand_id
1 'polypeptide(L)'
;RMSEFTLGKGLDEKSTLGPLINAKQVATVTELVSDAVSRGATVAIGGVAPGGPGNFYPATVLTDVPLDARILKEEVFGPVAPIAGFDTE
;
A
#
# COMPACT_ATOMS: atom_id res chain seq x y z
N ARG A 1 -2.12 -6.14 13.77
CA ARG A 1 -2.60 -4.87 13.17
C ARG A 1 -1.63 -4.46 12.07
N MET A 2 -2.05 -3.70 11.04
CA MET A 2 -1.13 -3.34 9.94
C MET A 2 0.13 -2.58 10.40
N SER A 3 0.03 -1.81 11.48
CA SER A 3 1.17 -1.10 12.09
C SER A 3 2.23 -2.01 12.74
N GLU A 4 1.95 -3.30 12.93
CA GLU A 4 2.85 -4.25 13.60
C GLU A 4 3.66 -5.08 12.60
N PHE A 5 3.46 -4.86 11.29
CA PHE A 5 4.23 -5.58 10.28
C PHE A 5 5.66 -5.06 10.20
N THR A 6 6.61 -5.98 10.31
CA THR A 6 8.05 -5.73 10.18
C THR A 6 8.49 -6.16 8.80
N LEU A 7 8.98 -5.20 8.01
CA LEU A 7 9.56 -5.47 6.70
C LEU A 7 10.88 -6.21 6.83
N GLY A 8 11.07 -7.25 6.01
CA GLY A 8 12.34 -7.98 5.99
C GLY A 8 12.38 -9.08 4.94
N LYS A 9 13.56 -9.70 4.81
CA LYS A 9 13.75 -10.84 3.88
C LYS A 9 12.91 -12.03 4.34
N GLY A 10 12.48 -12.87 3.41
CA GLY A 10 11.63 -14.03 3.72
C GLY A 10 12.27 -15.11 4.61
N LEU A 11 13.59 -15.07 4.81
CA LEU A 11 14.32 -15.97 5.71
C LEU A 11 14.61 -15.36 7.09
N ASP A 12 14.20 -14.11 7.33
CA ASP A 12 14.35 -13.45 8.62
C ASP A 12 13.15 -13.79 9.50
N GLU A 13 13.39 -14.47 10.63
CA GLU A 13 12.35 -14.88 11.59
C GLU A 13 11.60 -13.70 12.23
N LYS A 14 12.19 -12.49 12.19
CA LYS A 14 11.54 -11.27 12.68
C LYS A 14 10.70 -10.56 11.61
N SER A 15 10.86 -10.94 10.35
CA SER A 15 10.11 -10.39 9.24
C SER A 15 8.69 -10.95 9.23
N THR A 16 7.71 -10.07 9.20
CA THR A 16 6.31 -10.45 9.04
C THR A 16 5.74 -9.94 7.72
N LEU A 17 6.51 -9.16 6.95
CA LEU A 17 6.15 -8.70 5.62
C LEU A 17 7.38 -8.75 4.68
N GLY A 18 7.29 -9.64 3.68
CA GLY A 18 8.32 -9.81 2.65
C GLY A 18 8.27 -8.74 1.55
N PRO A 19 9.23 -8.79 0.60
CA PRO A 19 9.21 -7.91 -0.55
C PRO A 19 8.12 -8.32 -1.55
N LEU A 20 7.74 -7.36 -2.40
CA LEU A 20 7.02 -7.62 -3.64
C LEU A 20 7.90 -8.37 -4.64
N ILE A 21 7.27 -8.95 -5.66
CA ILE A 21 7.94 -9.84 -6.61
C ILE A 21 9.04 -9.14 -7.42
N ASN A 22 8.85 -7.87 -7.81
CA ASN A 22 9.80 -7.12 -8.63
C ASN A 22 9.62 -5.59 -8.46
N ALA A 23 10.56 -4.82 -9.00
CA ALA A 23 10.55 -3.35 -8.94
C ALA A 23 9.36 -2.74 -9.70
N LYS A 24 8.89 -3.40 -10.77
CA LYS A 24 7.70 -2.95 -11.51
C LYS A 24 6.47 -2.97 -10.60
N GLN A 25 6.32 -4.00 -9.77
CA GLN A 25 5.21 -4.10 -8.84
C GLN A 25 5.26 -3.03 -7.76
N VAL A 26 6.46 -2.71 -7.25
CA VAL A 26 6.65 -1.56 -6.33
C VAL A 26 6.20 -0.25 -7.00
N ALA A 27 6.60 -0.03 -8.25
CA ALA A 27 6.20 1.16 -9.00
C ALA A 27 4.67 1.24 -9.20
N THR A 28 4.03 0.14 -9.61
CA THR A 28 2.56 0.07 -9.77
C THR A 28 1.83 0.41 -8.47
N VAL A 29 2.23 -0.21 -7.35
CA VAL A 29 1.62 0.07 -6.04
C VAL A 29 1.84 1.54 -5.63
N THR A 30 3.06 2.06 -5.84
CA THR A 30 3.38 3.47 -5.58
C THR A 30 2.51 4.42 -6.39
N GLU A 31 2.29 4.12 -7.68
CA GLU A 31 1.46 4.93 -8.57
C GLU A 31 -0.01 4.94 -8.13
N LEU A 32 -0.57 3.78 -7.79
CA LEU A 32 -1.97 3.67 -7.34
C LEU A 32 -2.20 4.40 -6.00
N VAL A 33 -1.26 4.27 -5.07
CA VAL A 33 -1.30 5.01 -3.80
C VAL A 33 -1.16 6.51 -4.04
N SER A 34 -0.26 6.93 -4.93
CA SER A 34 -0.06 8.35 -5.26
C SER A 34 -1.29 8.95 -5.96
N ASP A 35 -1.93 8.22 -6.88
CA ASP A 35 -3.18 8.64 -7.52
C ASP A 35 -4.27 8.87 -6.47
N ALA A 36 -4.50 7.89 -5.58
CA ALA A 36 -5.49 8.01 -4.51
C ALA A 36 -5.23 9.24 -3.61
N VAL A 37 -3.97 9.45 -3.18
CA VAL A 37 -3.60 10.60 -2.34
C VAL A 37 -3.79 11.91 -3.10
N SER A 38 -3.41 11.98 -4.38
CA SER A 38 -3.60 13.18 -5.21
C SER A 38 -5.07 13.57 -5.39
N ARG A 39 -5.99 12.60 -5.25
CA ARG A 39 -7.44 12.79 -5.33
C ARG A 39 -8.09 13.14 -3.99
N GLY A 40 -7.35 13.05 -2.90
CA GLY A 40 -7.81 13.41 -1.55
C GLY A 40 -7.84 12.27 -0.54
N ALA A 41 -7.35 11.08 -0.88
CA ALA A 41 -7.18 10.02 0.11
C ALA A 41 -6.09 10.39 1.14
N THR A 42 -6.26 9.93 2.37
CA THR A 42 -5.29 10.13 3.46
C THR A 42 -4.48 8.86 3.71
N VAL A 43 -3.16 8.98 3.83
CA VAL A 43 -2.31 7.87 4.26
C VAL A 43 -2.34 7.77 5.78
N ALA A 44 -3.03 6.76 6.31
CA ALA A 44 -3.10 6.52 7.76
C ALA A 44 -1.87 5.75 8.28
N ILE A 45 -1.34 4.83 7.47
CA ILE A 45 -0.17 3.99 7.78
C ILE A 45 0.64 3.79 6.50
N GLY A 46 1.98 3.79 6.60
CA GLY A 46 2.85 3.39 5.51
C GLY A 46 2.86 4.37 4.34
N GLY A 47 2.54 3.89 3.13
CA GLY A 47 2.34 4.73 1.94
C GLY A 47 3.60 5.14 1.18
N VAL A 48 4.81 4.83 1.69
CA VAL A 48 6.07 5.17 1.02
C VAL A 48 7.00 3.97 1.01
N ALA A 49 7.44 3.55 -0.17
CA ALA A 49 8.43 2.48 -0.31
C ALA A 49 9.76 2.87 0.36
N PRO A 50 10.33 2.05 1.25
CA PRO A 50 11.67 2.29 1.78
C PRO A 50 12.66 2.11 0.64
N GLY A 51 13.28 3.20 0.19
CA GLY A 51 14.30 3.15 -0.85
C GLY A 51 15.46 2.22 -0.49
N GLY A 52 16.28 1.86 -1.48
CA GLY A 52 17.43 0.98 -1.31
C GLY A 52 17.23 -0.41 -1.93
N PRO A 53 18.04 -1.41 -1.55
CA PRO A 53 18.03 -2.72 -2.17
C PRO A 53 16.79 -3.55 -1.79
N GLY A 54 16.15 -4.15 -2.79
CA GLY A 54 14.97 -5.00 -2.64
C GLY A 54 13.69 -4.31 -3.13
N ASN A 55 12.61 -5.08 -3.20
CA ASN A 55 11.33 -4.61 -3.75
C ASN A 55 10.30 -4.44 -2.63
N PHE A 56 10.61 -3.64 -1.62
CA PHE A 56 9.78 -3.51 -0.44
C PHE A 56 8.72 -2.42 -0.58
N TYR A 57 7.52 -2.69 -0.06
CA TYR A 57 6.47 -1.71 0.11
C TYR A 57 5.81 -1.94 1.47
N PRO A 58 5.68 -0.92 2.34
CA PRO A 58 5.14 -1.12 3.67
C PRO A 58 3.65 -1.46 3.63
N ALA A 59 3.17 -2.15 4.66
CA ALA A 59 1.74 -2.24 4.90
C ALA A 59 1.14 -0.83 4.96
N THR A 60 0.15 -0.59 4.11
CA THR A 60 -0.39 0.74 3.85
C THR A 60 -1.89 0.75 4.06
N VAL A 61 -2.38 1.74 4.79
CA VAL A 61 -3.81 1.99 4.95
C VAL A 61 -4.11 3.36 4.35
N LEU A 62 -5.05 3.41 3.42
CA LEU A 62 -5.60 4.66 2.91
C LEU A 62 -7.01 4.84 3.46
N THR A 63 -7.30 6.01 4.03
CA THR A 63 -8.65 6.42 4.44
C THR A 63 -9.18 7.49 3.52
N ASP A 64 -10.50 7.71 3.57
CA ASP A 64 -11.18 8.75 2.80
C ASP A 64 -10.92 8.62 1.30
N VAL A 65 -10.78 7.37 0.81
CA VAL A 65 -10.45 7.10 -0.59
C VAL A 65 -11.62 7.51 -1.48
N PRO A 66 -11.43 8.48 -2.40
CA PRO A 66 -12.47 8.89 -3.32
C PRO A 66 -12.90 7.74 -4.24
N LEU A 67 -14.20 7.61 -4.53
CA LEU A 67 -14.77 6.53 -5.36
C LEU A 67 -14.22 6.51 -6.79
N ASP A 68 -13.69 7.64 -7.27
CA ASP A 68 -13.11 7.74 -8.60
C ASP A 68 -11.63 7.33 -8.66
N ALA A 69 -10.96 7.15 -7.51
CA ALA A 69 -9.56 6.75 -7.42
C ALA A 69 -9.31 5.40 -8.09
N ARG A 70 -8.19 5.30 -8.81
CA ARG A 70 -7.83 4.09 -9.56
C ARG A 70 -7.68 2.87 -8.67
N ILE A 71 -7.23 3.08 -7.43
CA ILE A 71 -7.02 2.01 -6.44
C ILE A 71 -8.29 1.23 -6.07
N LEU A 72 -9.49 1.79 -6.33
CA LEU A 72 -10.77 1.09 -6.13
C LEU A 72 -11.26 0.34 -7.37
N LYS A 73 -10.64 0.56 -8.53
CA LYS A 73 -11.02 -0.01 -9.83
C LYS A 73 -9.98 -0.99 -10.37
N GLU A 74 -8.73 -0.84 -9.94
CA GLU A 74 -7.59 -1.65 -10.34
C GLU A 74 -7.11 -2.50 -9.16
N GLU A 75 -6.66 -3.72 -9.45
CA GLU A 75 -6.12 -4.60 -8.44
C GLU A 75 -4.70 -4.19 -8.05
N VAL A 76 -4.48 -3.88 -6.76
CA VAL A 76 -3.21 -3.33 -6.27
C VAL A 76 -2.09 -4.38 -6.22
N PHE A 77 -2.41 -5.64 -5.94
CA PHE A 77 -1.44 -6.73 -5.73
C PHE A 77 -0.27 -6.33 -4.81
N GLY A 78 -0.58 -5.57 -3.76
CA GLY A 78 0.38 -5.07 -2.78
C GLY A 78 -0.27 -4.96 -1.40
N PRO A 79 0.52 -4.72 -0.34
CA PRO A 79 0.02 -4.68 1.03
C PRO A 79 -0.69 -3.35 1.32
N VAL A 80 -1.72 -3.01 0.54
CA VAL A 80 -2.48 -1.76 0.64
C VAL A 80 -3.95 -2.06 0.90
N ALA A 81 -4.51 -1.44 1.94
CA ALA A 81 -5.92 -1.47 2.26
C ALA A 81 -6.55 -0.09 1.99
N PRO A 82 -7.25 0.09 0.85
CA PRO A 82 -8.03 1.30 0.60
C PRO A 82 -9.38 1.23 1.32
N ILE A 83 -9.75 2.30 2.03
CA ILE A 83 -11.02 2.42 2.75
C ILE A 83 -11.80 3.58 2.13
N ALA A 84 -12.95 3.26 1.54
CA ALA A 84 -13.93 4.23 1.07
C ALA A 84 -15.15 4.21 2.01
N GLY A 85 -15.61 5.38 2.43
CA GLY A 85 -16.86 5.53 3.18
C GLY A 85 -18.09 5.51 2.27
N PHE A 86 -19.25 5.23 2.86
CA PHE A 86 -20.55 5.34 2.20
C PHE A 86 -21.57 5.84 3.23
N ASP A 87 -22.59 6.56 2.76
CA ASP A 87 -23.56 7.24 3.65
C ASP A 87 -24.87 6.45 3.85
N THR A 88 -25.20 5.53 2.95
CA THR A 88 -26.48 4.81 2.93
C THR A 88 -26.31 3.33 2.60
N GLU A 89 -27.14 2.49 3.22
CA GLU A 89 -27.24 1.05 2.93
C GLU A 89 -27.72 0.74 1.50
#